data_AF-A0A7V9QDL5-F1
#
_entry.id   AF-A0A7V9QDL5-F1
#
_cell.length_a   1.000
_cell.length_b   1.000
_cell.length_c   1.000
_cell.angle_alpha   90.00
_cell.angle_beta   90.00
_cell.angle_gamma   90.00
#
_symmetry.space_group_name_H-M   'P 1'
#
loop_
_entity.id
_entity.type
_entity.pdbx_description
1 polymer ?
#
loop_
_entity_poly.entity_id
_entity_poly.type
_entity_poly.pdbx_seq_one_letter_code
_entity_poly.pdbx_strand_id
1 'polypeptide(L)'
;VGGAAIFLAGVPALARQDWGAVDRFAWLGLLYSALLSIGLAYLLWYRGVEQIGGARTAVYSNLTPVVALATGWLWLGESLSLLAIVGTAMVLIGLMAVRSVSGLKLRRERAREAL
;
A
#
# COMPACT_ATOMS: atom_id res chain seq x y z
N VAL A 1 4.15 -4.81 -14.51
CA VAL A 1 3.82 -4.23 -15.84
C VAL A 1 3.73 -2.70 -15.79
N GLY A 2 2.98 -2.09 -14.86
CA GLY A 2 2.89 -0.62 -14.75
C GLY A 2 4.21 0.11 -14.47
N GLY A 3 5.10 -0.45 -13.64
CA GLY A 3 6.38 0.20 -13.29
C GLY A 3 7.31 0.42 -14.49
N ALA A 4 7.37 -0.53 -15.43
CA ALA A 4 8.19 -0.38 -16.64
C ALA A 4 7.65 0.71 -17.57
N ALA A 5 6.32 0.80 -17.72
CA ALA A 5 5.68 1.84 -18.54
C ALA A 5 5.87 3.24 -17.93
N ILE A 6 5.70 3.38 -16.61
CA ILE A 6 5.94 4.64 -15.89
C ILE A 6 7.40 5.04 -15.99
N PHE A 7 8.34 4.09 -15.84
CA PHE A 7 9.76 4.36 -15.95
C PHE A 7 10.11 4.90 -17.34
N LEU A 8 9.68 4.21 -18.41
CA LEU A 8 9.91 4.64 -19.80
C LEU A 8 9.31 6.03 -20.09
N ALA A 9 8.11 6.30 -19.59
CA ALA A 9 7.49 7.62 -19.71
C ALA A 9 8.26 8.72 -18.96
N GLY A 10 8.97 8.37 -17.88
CA GLY A 10 9.78 9.28 -17.08
C GLY A 10 11.19 9.56 -17.63
N VAL A 11 11.72 8.71 -18.53
CA VAL A 11 13.08 8.87 -19.10
C VAL A 11 13.31 10.25 -19.73
N PRO A 12 12.40 10.80 -20.55
CA PRO A 12 12.58 12.13 -21.13
C PRO A 12 12.57 13.26 -20.09
N ALA A 13 11.93 13.06 -18.94
CA ALA A 13 11.95 14.03 -17.84
C ALA A 13 13.28 13.95 -17.07
N LEU A 14 13.78 12.74 -16.81
CA LEU A 14 15.08 12.50 -16.18
C LEU A 14 16.25 13.09 -16.99
N ALA A 15 16.16 13.02 -18.32
CA ALA A 15 17.18 13.57 -19.21
C ALA A 15 17.19 15.11 -19.26
N ARG A 16 16.06 15.75 -18.94
CA ARG A 16 15.91 17.22 -18.90
C ARG A 16 16.11 17.81 -17.50
N GLN A 17 16.22 16.97 -16.48
CA GLN A 17 16.41 17.39 -15.10
C GLN A 17 17.85 17.87 -14.89
N ASP A 18 18.00 19.07 -14.32
CA ASP A 18 19.30 19.55 -13.86
C ASP A 18 19.65 18.90 -12.51
N TRP A 19 20.43 17.83 -12.56
CA TRP A 19 20.87 17.08 -11.39
C TRP A 19 21.81 17.88 -10.48
N GLY A 20 22.48 18.90 -11.01
CA GLY A 20 23.38 19.78 -10.25
C GLY A 20 22.64 20.76 -9.35
N ALA A 21 21.38 21.08 -9.68
CA ALA A 21 20.51 21.94 -8.88
C ALA A 21 19.82 21.21 -7.70
N VAL A 22 19.96 19.89 -7.60
CA VAL A 22 19.31 19.10 -6.55
C VAL A 22 20.06 19.24 -5.24
N ASP A 23 19.38 19.80 -4.24
CA ASP A 23 19.94 20.02 -2.91
C ASP A 23 20.34 18.71 -2.20
N ARG A 24 21.36 18.78 -1.35
CA ARG A 24 21.87 17.63 -0.58
C ARG A 24 20.81 17.07 0.37
N PHE A 25 19.93 17.92 0.89
CA PHE A 25 18.81 17.47 1.73
C PHE A 25 17.76 16.70 0.93
N ALA A 26 17.58 16.99 -0.36
CA ALA A 26 16.67 16.22 -1.22
C ALA A 26 17.19 14.79 -1.42
N TRP A 27 18.49 14.62 -1.63
CA TRP A 27 19.13 13.29 -1.69
C TRP A 27 19.01 12.51 -0.39
N LEU A 28 19.22 13.17 0.75
CA LEU A 28 19.02 12.55 2.07
C LEU A 28 17.55 12.17 2.30
N GLY A 29 16.60 13.02 1.91
CA GLY A 29 15.16 12.73 1.98
C GLY A 29 14.78 11.53 1.10
N LEU A 30 15.35 11.42 -0.10
CA LEU A 30 15.15 10.27 -0.98
C LEU A 30 15.67 8.99 -0.33
N LEU A 31 16.88 9.01 0.22
CA LEU A 31 17.48 7.86 0.89
C LEU A 31 16.69 7.45 2.13
N TYR A 32 16.29 8.43 2.94
CA TYR A 32 15.43 8.23 4.11
C TYR A 32 14.12 7.54 3.71
N SER A 33 13.44 8.05 2.69
CA SER A 33 12.19 7.45 2.20
C SER A 33 12.39 6.03 1.67
N ALA A 34 13.42 5.80 0.85
CA ALA A 34 13.69 4.48 0.29
C ALA A 34 14.04 3.43 1.37
N LEU A 35 14.86 3.78 2.36
CA LEU A 35 15.29 2.84 3.39
C LEU A 35 14.24 2.64 4.48
N LEU A 36 13.68 3.72 5.03
CA LEU A 36 12.78 3.62 6.17
C LEU A 36 11.33 3.43 5.75
N SER A 37 10.85 4.10 4.70
CA SER A 37 9.47 3.88 4.26
C SER A 37 9.33 2.54 3.56
N ILE A 38 10.20 2.23 2.59
CA ILE A 38 10.10 0.99 1.81
C ILE A 38 10.84 -0.16 2.51
N GLY A 39 12.15 -0.01 2.73
CA GLY A 39 12.99 -1.10 3.26
C GLY A 39 12.50 -1.65 4.60
N LEU A 40 12.31 -0.78 5.60
CA LEU A 40 11.87 -1.18 6.93
C LEU A 40 10.43 -1.73 6.92
N ALA A 41 9.51 -1.13 6.16
CA ALA A 41 8.15 -1.62 6.06
C ALA A 41 8.09 -3.04 5.48
N TYR A 42 8.86 -3.32 4.42
CA TYR A 42 8.95 -4.67 3.86
C TYR A 42 9.59 -5.65 4.84
N LEU A 43 10.64 -5.25 5.57
CA LEU A 43 11.25 -6.10 6.58
C LEU A 43 10.25 -6.48 7.68
N LEU A 44 9.50 -5.51 8.20
CA LEU A 44 8.44 -5.74 9.19
C LEU A 44 7.31 -6.62 8.62
N TRP A 45 6.93 -6.39 7.36
CA TRP A 45 5.94 -7.22 6.68
C TRP A 45 6.38 -8.67 6.59
N TYR A 46 7.59 -8.93 6.07
CA TYR A 46 8.11 -10.29 5.93
C TYR A 46 8.26 -10.99 7.27
N ARG A 47 8.75 -10.28 8.30
CA ARG A 47 8.81 -10.80 9.68
C ARG A 47 7.43 -11.13 10.23
N GLY A 48 6.42 -10.30 9.96
CA GLY A 48 5.03 -10.57 10.33
C GLY A 48 4.49 -11.82 9.63
N VAL A 49 4.72 -11.94 8.32
CA VAL A 49 4.34 -13.12 7.53
C VAL A 49 4.98 -14.39 8.09
N GLU A 50 6.25 -14.34 8.48
CA GLU A 50 6.99 -15.48 9.06
C GLU A 50 6.47 -15.89 10.44
N GLN A 51 6.11 -14.94 11.30
CA GLN A 51 5.69 -15.22 12.68
C GLN A 51 4.22 -15.65 12.82
N ILE A 52 3.31 -14.98 12.12
CA ILE A 52 1.86 -15.17 12.28
C ILE A 52 1.16 -15.73 11.03
N GLY A 53 1.91 -15.96 9.96
CA GLY A 53 1.43 -16.51 8.69
C GLY A 53 0.83 -15.45 7.76
N GLY A 54 0.86 -15.72 6.46
CA GLY A 54 0.41 -14.79 5.41
C GLY A 54 -1.07 -14.40 5.53
N ALA A 55 -1.95 -15.33 5.91
CA ALA A 55 -3.39 -15.06 6.01
C ALA A 55 -3.73 -14.04 7.11
N ARG A 56 -3.07 -14.12 8.28
CA ARG A 56 -3.26 -13.16 9.38
C ARG A 56 -2.58 -11.84 9.06
N THR A 57 -1.39 -11.87 8.47
CA THR A 57 -0.66 -10.65 8.08
C THR A 57 -1.42 -9.83 7.02
N ALA A 58 -2.04 -10.51 6.05
CA ALA A 58 -2.91 -9.89 5.05
C ALA A 58 -4.20 -9.26 5.62
N VAL A 59 -4.56 -9.55 6.88
CA VAL A 59 -5.62 -8.78 7.57
C VAL A 59 -5.14 -7.39 7.93
N TYR A 60 -3.86 -7.22 8.29
CA TYR A 60 -3.32 -5.91 8.65
C TYR A 60 -3.15 -4.99 7.44
N SER A 61 -2.84 -5.53 6.25
CA SER A 61 -2.77 -4.70 5.02
C SER A 61 -4.12 -4.04 4.68
N ASN A 62 -5.22 -4.57 5.19
CA ASN A 62 -6.54 -3.99 4.98
C ASN A 62 -6.81 -2.75 5.83
N LEU A 63 -6.01 -2.53 6.87
CA LEU A 63 -6.04 -1.31 7.66
C LEU A 63 -5.28 -0.18 6.97
N THR A 64 -4.42 -0.47 5.99
CA THR A 64 -3.62 0.51 5.24
C THR A 64 -4.43 1.72 4.76
N PRO A 65 -5.57 1.59 4.05
CA PRO A 65 -6.33 2.77 3.60
C PRO A 65 -6.88 3.62 4.76
N VAL A 66 -7.27 2.99 5.87
CA VAL A 66 -7.76 3.71 7.06
C VAL A 66 -6.62 4.45 7.75
N VAL A 67 -5.48 3.78 7.94
CA VAL A 67 -4.27 4.37 8.53
C VAL A 67 -3.72 5.48 7.64
N ALA A 68 -3.72 5.30 6.32
CA ALA A 68 -3.28 6.30 5.36
C ALA A 68 -4.16 7.57 5.44
N LEU A 69 -5.49 7.42 5.47
CA LEU A 69 -6.39 8.57 5.63
C LEU A 69 -6.19 9.27 6.98
N ALA A 70 -6.08 8.49 8.07
CA ALA A 70 -5.90 9.03 9.41
C ALA A 70 -4.56 9.78 9.57
N THR A 71 -3.47 9.21 9.03
CA THR A 71 -2.14 9.83 9.10
C THR A 71 -2.00 11.02 8.16
N GLY A 72 -2.60 10.98 6.96
CA GLY A 72 -2.68 12.14 6.06
C GLY A 72 -3.41 13.32 6.70
N TRP A 73 -4.54 13.04 7.35
CA TRP A 73 -5.29 14.08 8.08
C TRP A 73 -4.54 14.62 9.31
N LEU A 74 -4.08 13.74 10.18
CA LEU A 74 -3.53 14.13 11.48
C LEU A 74 -2.11 14.70 11.37
N TRP A 75 -1.29 14.15 10.47
CA TRP A 75 0.14 14.43 10.41
C TRP A 75 0.53 15.35 9.25
N LEU A 76 -0.06 15.15 8.06
CA LEU A 76 0.19 16.01 6.89
C LEU A 76 -0.72 17.25 6.89
N GLY A 77 -1.76 17.28 7.74
CA GLY A 77 -2.72 18.39 7.78
C GLY A 77 -3.61 18.45 6.53
N GLU A 78 -3.75 17.33 5.81
CA GLU A 78 -4.60 17.27 4.63
C GLU A 78 -6.06 17.53 5.03
N SER A 79 -6.74 18.43 4.31
CA SER A 79 -8.18 18.64 4.54
C SER A 79 -8.94 17.35 4.24
N LEU A 80 -9.80 16.92 5.17
CA LEU A 80 -10.67 15.75 4.98
C LEU A 80 -11.69 16.04 3.87
N SER A 81 -11.28 15.81 2.63
CA SER A 81 -12.16 15.96 1.47
C SER A 81 -13.23 14.88 1.50
N LEU A 82 -14.46 15.26 1.18
CA LEU A 82 -15.55 14.31 1.00
C LEU A 82 -15.17 13.20 0.02
N LEU A 83 -14.38 13.54 -1.01
CA LEU A 83 -13.88 12.59 -2.00
C LEU A 83 -12.91 11.55 -1.39
N ALA A 84 -12.04 11.97 -0.47
CA ALA A 84 -11.10 11.06 0.20
C ALA A 84 -11.84 10.08 1.13
N ILE A 85 -12.87 10.56 1.82
CA ILE A 85 -13.74 9.74 2.66
C ILE A 85 -14.51 8.72 1.81
N VAL A 86 -15.14 9.17 0.72
CA VAL A 86 -15.88 8.29 -0.20
C VAL A 86 -14.96 7.27 -0.86
N GLY A 87 -13.77 7.69 -1.32
CA GLY A 87 -12.77 6.80 -1.89
C GLY A 87 -12.31 5.73 -0.91
N THR A 88 -12.01 6.13 0.34
CA THR A 88 -11.65 5.19 1.41
C THR A 88 -12.79 4.22 1.70
N ALA A 89 -14.03 4.70 1.79
CA ALA A 89 -15.21 3.86 1.98
C ALA A 89 -15.41 2.87 0.82
N MET A 90 -15.26 3.30 -0.43
CA MET A 90 -15.35 2.43 -1.61
C MET A 90 -14.29 1.32 -1.58
N VAL A 91 -13.05 1.63 -1.23
CA VAL A 91 -11.97 0.63 -1.10
C VAL A 91 -12.32 -0.38 -0.01
N LEU A 92 -12.82 0.07 1.14
CA LEU A 92 -13.25 -0.80 2.24
C LEU A 92 -14.42 -1.71 1.84
N ILE A 93 -15.41 -1.18 1.12
CA ILE A 93 -16.56 -1.96 0.63
C ILE A 93 -16.09 -3.03 -0.37
N GLY A 94 -15.28 -2.65 -1.37
CA GLY A 94 -14.73 -3.59 -2.36
C GLY A 94 -13.92 -4.70 -1.70
N LEU A 95 -13.10 -4.34 -0.71
CA LEU A 95 -12.34 -5.31 0.08
C LEU A 95 -13.26 -6.28 0.86
N MET A 96 -14.29 -5.77 1.52
CA MET A 96 -15.23 -6.58 2.30
C MET A 96 -16.02 -7.55 1.40
N ALA A 97 -16.37 -7.11 0.19
CA ALA A 97 -16.97 -7.97 -0.83
C ALA A 97 -16.02 -9.11 -1.25
N VAL A 98 -14.76 -8.81 -1.57
CA VAL A 98 -13.76 -9.83 -1.97
C VAL A 98 -13.52 -10.86 -0.86
N ARG A 99 -13.44 -10.40 0.39
CA ARG A 99 -13.29 -11.30 1.54
C ARG A 99 -14.48 -12.22 1.74
N SER A 100 -15.70 -11.69 1.61
CA SER A 100 -16.93 -12.46 1.77
C SER A 100 -17.03 -13.58 0.73
N VAL A 101 -16.66 -13.29 -0.52
CA VAL A 101 -16.62 -14.29 -1.61
C VAL A 101 -15.58 -15.37 -1.34
N SER A 102 -14.39 -14.99 -0.88
CA SER A 102 -13.30 -15.91 -0.58
C SER A 102 -13.66 -16.87 0.58
N GLY A 103 -14.31 -16.36 1.63
CA GLY A 103 -14.80 -17.17 2.73
C GLY A 103 -15.91 -18.14 2.32
N LEU A 104 -16.80 -17.73 1.41
CA LEU A 104 -17.87 -18.58 0.87
C LEU A 104 -17.32 -19.73 0.01
N LYS A 105 -16.30 -19.46 -0.84
CA LYS A 105 -15.62 -20.51 -1.61
C LYS A 105 -15.00 -21.57 -0.70
N LEU A 106 -14.27 -21.15 0.33
CA LEU A 106 -13.60 -22.06 1.25
C LEU A 106 -14.59 -22.92 2.06
N ARG A 107 -15.75 -22.36 2.42
CA ARG A 107 -16.83 -23.12 3.08
C ARG A 107 -17.47 -24.14 2.15
N ARG A 108 -17.64 -23.81 0.87
CA ARG A 108 -18.19 -24.73 -0.15
C ARG A 108 -17.25 -25.89 -0.48
N GLU A 109 -15.94 -25.64 -0.53
CA GLU A 109 -14.94 -26.69 -0.78
C GLU A 109 -14.90 -27.69 0.37
N ARG A 110 -14.79 -27.23 1.62
CA ARG A 110 -14.83 -28.13 2.80
C ARG A 110 -16.11 -28.95 2.90
N ALA A 111 -17.25 -28.36 2.53
CA ALA A 111 -18.53 -29.07 2.53
C ALA A 111 -18.63 -30.15 1.43
N ARG A 112 -17.85 -30.01 0.33
CA ARG A 112 -17.75 -31.03 -0.72
C ARG A 112 -16.79 -32.16 -0.36
N GLU A 113 -15.70 -31.86 0.34
CA GLU A 113 -14.74 -32.86 0.80
C GLU A 113 -15.28 -33.74 1.93
N ALA A 114 -16.31 -33.27 2.65
CA ALA A 114 -16.95 -33.99 3.74
C ALA A 114 -18.08 -34.95 3.29
N LEU A 115 -18.38 -35.02 1.98
CA LEU A 115 -19.38 -35.91 1.36
C LEU A 115 -18.67 -37.01 0.56
#